data_AF-A0A8J3A199-F1
#
_entry.id   AF-A0A8J3A199-F1
#
_cell.length_a   1.000
_cell.length_b   1.000
_cell.length_c   1.000
_cell.angle_alpha   90.00
_cell.angle_beta   90.00
_cell.angle_gamma   90.00
#
_symmetry.space_group_name_H-M   'P 1'
#
loop_
_entity.id
_entity.type
_entity.pdbx_description
1 polymer ?
#
loop_
_entity_poly.entity_id
_entity_poly.type
_entity_poly.pdbx_seq_one_letter_code
_entity_poly.pdbx_strand_id
1 'polypeptide(L)'
;MQDLAYLFSIGFSGSDLARALWIGLLFSLFASRKFPAWRVTIFAFVLDRVWPFLAMSFAGMGNDIVLDSIIATILRVPDDAAYYIIRYLGLMGLIYLGYHVRRFLHAGKPQEPTNAYPY
;
A
#
# COMPACT_ATOMS: atom_id res chain seq x y z
N MET A 1 9.04 22.20 -7.40
CA MET A 1 8.36 21.03 -8.02
C MET A 1 9.32 19.88 -8.35
N GLN A 2 10.61 20.12 -8.60
CA GLN A 2 11.59 19.05 -8.89
C GLN A 2 11.95 18.18 -7.67
N ASP A 3 11.97 18.74 -6.46
CA ASP A 3 12.34 17.97 -5.25
C ASP A 3 11.36 16.87 -4.87
N LEU A 4 10.06 17.09 -5.09
CA LEU A 4 9.03 16.09 -4.82
C LEU A 4 9.12 14.93 -5.81
N ALA A 5 9.35 15.21 -7.09
CA ALA A 5 9.56 14.19 -8.11
C ALA A 5 10.83 13.37 -7.83
N TYR A 6 11.90 14.03 -7.37
CA TYR A 6 13.14 13.36 -6.96
C TYR A 6 12.92 12.46 -5.74
N LEU A 7 12.23 12.93 -4.70
CA LEU A 7 11.84 12.14 -3.52
C LEU A 7 10.98 10.93 -3.88
N PHE A 8 10.02 11.09 -4.79
CA PHE A 8 9.22 9.97 -5.30
C PHE A 8 10.06 9.00 -6.13
N SER A 9 11.02 9.50 -6.93
CA SER A 9 11.91 8.65 -7.72
C SER A 9 12.89 7.84 -6.86
N ILE A 10 13.28 8.36 -5.69
CA ILE A 10 14.07 7.64 -4.68
C ILE A 10 13.23 6.55 -4.00
N GLY A 11 11.96 6.83 -3.69
CA GLY A 11 11.07 5.90 -2.99
C GLY A 11 10.42 4.82 -3.86
N PHE A 12 10.33 5.05 -5.17
CA PHE A 12 9.60 4.17 -6.09
C PHE A 12 10.33 4.02 -7.43
N SER A 13 10.93 2.85 -7.68
CA SER A 13 11.25 2.43 -9.04
C SER A 13 9.95 2.11 -9.81
N GLY A 14 9.95 2.16 -11.15
CA GLY A 14 8.72 2.07 -11.94
C GLY A 14 7.84 0.84 -11.66
N SER A 15 8.44 -0.35 -11.50
CA SER A 15 7.71 -1.59 -11.15
C SER A 15 7.22 -1.60 -9.70
N ASP A 16 7.99 -0.97 -8.82
CA ASP A 16 7.69 -0.82 -7.41
C ASP A 16 6.53 0.14 -7.15
N LEU A 17 6.40 1.20 -7.96
CA LEU A 17 5.28 2.14 -7.91
C LEU A 17 3.97 1.45 -8.24
N ALA A 18 3.93 0.69 -9.34
CA ALA A 18 2.72 -0.02 -9.77
C ALA A 18 2.26 -1.03 -8.72
N ARG A 19 3.20 -1.78 -8.11
CA ARG A 19 2.89 -2.69 -7.00
C ARG A 19 2.34 -1.94 -5.79
N ALA A 20 2.98 -0.84 -5.39
CA ALA A 20 2.52 -0.06 -4.25
C ALA A 20 1.14 0.57 -4.47
N LEU A 21 0.83 1.00 -5.70
CA LEU A 21 -0.50 1.48 -6.07
C LEU A 21 -1.56 0.38 -5.93
N TRP A 22 -1.30 -0.81 -6.47
CA TRP A 22 -2.21 -1.96 -6.35
C TRP A 22 -2.43 -2.38 -4.90
N ILE A 23 -1.34 -2.54 -4.14
CA ILE A 23 -1.41 -2.89 -2.72
C ILE A 23 -2.17 -1.79 -1.97
N GLY A 24 -1.83 -0.52 -2.16
CA GLY A 24 -2.48 0.60 -1.48
C GLY A 24 -3.97 0.67 -1.76
N LEU A 25 -4.39 0.48 -3.02
CA LEU A 25 -5.79 0.48 -3.42
C LEU A 25 -6.56 -0.70 -2.79
N LEU A 26 -6.05 -1.92 -2.93
CA LEU A 26 -6.67 -3.11 -2.34
C LEU A 26 -6.76 -2.99 -0.82
N PHE A 27 -5.69 -2.58 -0.16
CA PHE A 27 -5.66 -2.45 1.28
C PHE A 27 -6.53 -1.30 1.80
N SER A 28 -6.75 -0.25 0.99
CA SER A 28 -7.69 0.82 1.35
C SER A 28 -9.11 0.32 1.62
N LEU A 29 -9.52 -0.82 1.05
CA LEU A 29 -10.83 -1.43 1.27
C LEU A 29 -11.00 -1.94 2.70
N PHE A 30 -9.93 -2.42 3.32
CA PHE A 30 -9.95 -2.91 4.70
C PHE A 30 -9.89 -1.78 5.73
N ALA A 31 -9.49 -0.58 5.33
CA ALA A 31 -9.50 0.59 6.21
C ALA A 31 -10.93 1.00 6.56
N SER A 32 -11.21 1.16 7.85
CA SER A 32 -12.51 1.56 8.36
C SER A 32 -12.36 2.38 9.65
N ARG A 33 -13.47 2.89 10.20
CA ARG A 33 -13.43 3.55 11.51
C ARG A 33 -12.94 2.63 12.64
N LYS A 34 -13.24 1.33 12.55
CA LYS A 34 -12.80 0.31 13.54
C LYS A 34 -11.38 -0.20 13.26
N PHE A 35 -10.95 -0.14 12.00
CA PHE A 35 -9.65 -0.61 11.55
C PHE A 35 -8.89 0.54 10.89
N PRO A 36 -8.19 1.37 11.70
CA PRO A 36 -7.62 2.63 11.23
C PRO A 36 -6.53 2.39 10.17
N ALA A 37 -6.40 3.35 9.25
CA ALA A 37 -5.52 3.26 8.08
C ALA A 37 -4.08 2.87 8.45
N TRP A 38 -3.50 3.41 9.53
CA TRP A 38 -2.13 3.10 9.95
C TRP A 38 -1.92 1.61 10.26
N ARG A 39 -2.92 0.91 10.84
CA ARG A 39 -2.83 -0.53 11.11
C ARG A 39 -2.85 -1.32 9.81
N VAL A 40 -3.75 -0.94 8.91
CA VAL A 40 -3.84 -1.53 7.56
C VAL A 40 -2.51 -1.33 6.81
N THR A 41 -1.90 -0.15 6.92
CA THR A 41 -0.61 0.14 6.29
C THR A 41 0.49 -0.79 6.78
N ILE A 42 0.53 -1.16 8.07
CA ILE A 42 1.52 -2.12 8.57
C ILE A 42 1.41 -3.45 7.82
N PHE A 43 0.19 -3.99 7.68
CA PHE A 43 -0.04 -5.22 6.94
C PHE A 43 0.31 -5.08 5.45
N ALA A 44 -0.11 -3.97 4.83
CA ALA A 44 0.20 -3.67 3.43
C ALA A 44 1.72 -3.57 3.19
N PHE A 45 2.44 -2.95 4.11
CA PHE A 45 3.89 -2.78 4.04
C PHE A 45 4.61 -4.11 4.18
N VAL A 46 4.23 -4.95 5.15
CA VAL A 46 4.79 -6.30 5.29
C VAL A 46 4.56 -7.12 4.03
N LEU A 47 3.35 -7.08 3.46
CA LEU A 47 3.06 -7.77 2.22
C LEU A 47 3.90 -7.23 1.04
N ASP A 48 4.05 -5.92 0.91
CA ASP A 48 4.91 -5.30 -0.11
C ASP A 48 6.39 -5.69 0.03
N ARG A 49 6.88 -5.96 1.26
CA ARG A 49 8.25 -6.43 1.52
C ARG A 49 8.43 -7.92 1.28
N VAL A 50 7.41 -8.74 1.56
CA VAL A 50 7.46 -10.20 1.38
C VAL A 50 7.20 -10.60 -0.08
N TRP A 51 6.45 -9.78 -0.82
CA TRP A 51 6.05 -10.06 -2.19
C TRP A 51 7.20 -10.43 -3.14
N PRO A 52 8.35 -9.73 -3.17
CA PRO A 52 9.47 -10.09 -4.04
C PRO A 52 9.97 -11.51 -3.80
N PHE A 53 10.10 -11.94 -2.53
CA PHE A 53 10.58 -13.29 -2.20
C PHE A 53 9.56 -14.38 -2.56
N LEU A 54 8.27 -14.10 -2.39
CA LEU A 54 7.21 -14.99 -2.87
C LEU A 54 7.26 -15.13 -4.39
N ALA A 55 7.45 -14.02 -5.11
CA ALA A 55 7.57 -14.05 -6.57
C ALA A 55 8.81 -14.85 -7.03
N MET A 56 9.94 -14.72 -6.34
CA MET A 56 11.14 -15.53 -6.58
C MET A 56 10.88 -17.03 -6.37
N SER A 57 10.20 -17.38 -5.27
CA SER A 57 9.83 -18.75 -4.97
C SER A 57 8.87 -19.32 -6.01
N PHE A 58 7.84 -18.56 -6.41
CA PHE A 58 6.90 -18.98 -7.46
C PHE A 58 7.53 -19.07 -8.84
N ALA A 59 8.59 -18.31 -9.11
CA ALA A 59 9.38 -18.42 -10.33
C ALA A 59 10.27 -19.68 -10.35
N GLY A 60 10.26 -20.51 -9.30
CA GLY A 60 11.03 -21.74 -9.21
C GLY A 60 12.49 -21.54 -8.87
N MET A 61 12.87 -20.39 -8.30
CA MET A 61 14.24 -20.21 -7.81
C MET A 61 14.54 -21.12 -6.62
N GLY A 62 15.79 -21.57 -6.52
CA GLY A 62 16.25 -22.41 -5.42
C GLY A 62 16.04 -21.75 -4.06
N ASN A 63 15.71 -22.56 -3.05
CA ASN A 63 15.45 -22.08 -1.69
C ASN A 63 16.69 -21.40 -1.07
N ASP A 64 17.88 -21.83 -1.46
CA ASP A 64 19.16 -21.21 -1.13
C ASP A 64 19.24 -19.77 -1.65
N ILE A 65 18.91 -19.55 -2.93
CA ILE A 65 18.92 -18.22 -3.55
C ILE A 65 17.90 -17.28 -2.88
N VAL A 66 16.71 -17.80 -2.57
CA VAL A 66 15.67 -17.01 -1.89
C VAL A 66 16.12 -16.62 -0.47
N LEU A 67 16.71 -17.57 0.28
CA LEU A 67 17.19 -17.32 1.63
C LEU A 67 18.33 -16.29 1.64
N ASP A 68 19.30 -16.43 0.73
CA ASP A 68 20.41 -15.48 0.60
C ASP A 68 19.90 -14.07 0.27
N SER A 69 18.88 -13.97 -0.60
CA SER A 69 18.25 -12.70 -0.94
C SER A 69 17.54 -12.06 0.27
N ILE A 70 16.88 -12.87 1.11
CA ILE A 70 16.24 -12.39 2.34
C ILE A 70 17.32 -11.87 3.31
N ILE A 71 18.38 -12.65 3.54
CA ILE A 71 19.47 -12.27 4.45
C ILE A 71 20.13 -10.96 3.97
N ALA A 72 20.45 -10.86 2.69
CA ALA A 72 21.02 -9.66 2.10
C ALA A 72 20.13 -8.42 2.28
N THR A 73 18.81 -8.61 2.17
CA THR A 73 17.84 -7.53 2.38
C THR A 73 17.81 -7.08 3.85
N ILE A 74 17.81 -8.02 4.79
CA ILE A 74 17.80 -7.73 6.24
C ILE A 74 19.06 -6.97 6.67
N LEU A 75 20.23 -7.38 6.17
CA LEU A 75 21.50 -6.74 6.52
C LEU A 75 21.58 -5.28 6.04
N ARG A 76 20.91 -4.94 4.95
CA ARG A 76 20.86 -3.57 4.39
C ARG A 76 19.78 -2.69 5.02
N VAL A 77 18.99 -3.20 5.97
CA VAL A 77 17.90 -2.42 6.57
C VAL A 77 18.33 -1.06 7.13
N PRO A 78 19.46 -0.95 7.86
CA PRO A 78 19.91 0.34 8.38
C PRO A 78 20.23 1.34 7.27
N ASP A 79 20.85 0.88 6.19
CA ASP A 79 21.28 1.71 5.06
C ASP A 79 20.08 2.21 4.25
N ASP A 80 19.04 1.37 4.13
CA ASP A 80 17.83 1.64 3.36
C ASP A 80 16.67 2.20 4.22
N ALA A 81 16.94 2.62 5.46
CA ALA A 81 15.91 3.07 6.40
C ALA A 81 15.04 4.21 5.84
N ALA A 82 15.66 5.19 5.17
CA ALA A 82 14.94 6.31 4.55
C ALA A 82 13.98 5.83 3.46
N TYR A 83 14.41 4.88 2.63
CA TYR A 83 13.57 4.27 1.59
C TYR A 83 12.36 3.57 2.21
N TYR A 84 12.55 2.79 3.29
CA TYR A 84 11.43 2.13 3.97
C TYR A 84 10.44 3.10 4.60
N ILE A 85 10.91 4.20 5.20
CA ILE A 85 10.04 5.23 5.77
C ILE A 85 9.20 5.88 4.67
N ILE A 86 9.84 6.30 3.57
CA ILE A 86 9.13 6.91 2.43
C ILE A 86 8.09 5.93 1.86
N ARG A 87 8.48 4.66 1.69
CA ARG A 87 7.59 3.60 1.19
C ARG A 87 6.38 3.39 2.10
N TYR A 88 6.60 3.33 3.41
CA TYR A 88 5.53 3.18 4.40
C TYR A 88 4.57 4.37 4.36
N LEU A 89 5.10 5.60 4.34
CA LEU A 89 4.29 6.82 4.25
C LEU A 89 3.51 6.91 2.93
N GLY A 90 4.12 6.48 1.83
CA GLY A 90 3.44 6.40 0.53
C GLY A 90 2.26 5.43 0.55
N LEU A 91 2.43 4.22 1.09
CA LEU A 91 1.33 3.27 1.28
C LEU A 91 0.26 3.81 2.23
N MET A 92 0.66 4.47 3.32
CA MET A 92 -0.28 5.09 4.25
C MET A 92 -1.13 6.17 3.56
N GLY A 93 -0.49 7.02 2.75
CA GLY A 93 -1.17 8.04 1.96
C GLY A 93 -2.17 7.43 0.99
N LEU A 94 -1.78 6.39 0.25
CA LEU A 94 -2.67 5.69 -0.70
C LEU A 94 -3.87 5.04 -0.01
N ILE A 95 -3.65 4.32 1.08
CA ILE A 95 -4.70 3.67 1.86
C ILE A 95 -5.65 4.71 2.45
N TYR A 96 -5.10 5.78 3.02
CA TYR A 96 -5.89 6.87 3.59
C TYR A 96 -6.72 7.58 2.53
N LEU A 97 -6.12 7.89 1.37
CA LEU A 97 -6.80 8.51 0.24
C LEU A 97 -7.94 7.62 -0.26
N GLY A 98 -7.68 6.34 -0.52
CA GLY A 98 -8.70 5.39 -0.97
C GLY A 98 -9.87 5.24 0.01
N TYR A 99 -9.59 5.22 1.32
CA TYR A 99 -10.61 5.23 2.36
C TYR A 99 -11.48 6.49 2.31
N HIS A 100 -10.88 7.67 2.14
CA HIS A 100 -11.61 8.95 2.09
C HIS A 100 -12.42 9.11 0.81
N VAL A 101 -11.86 8.74 -0.34
CA VAL A 101 -12.57 8.73 -1.62
C VAL A 101 -13.79 7.82 -1.53
N ARG A 102 -13.64 6.59 -1.01
CA ARG A 102 -14.76 5.69 -0.80
C ARG A 102 -15.83 6.29 0.11
N ARG A 103 -15.42 6.88 1.24
CA ARG A 103 -16.36 7.52 2.17
C ARG A 103 -17.08 8.71 1.53
N PHE A 104 -16.39 9.50 0.71
CA PHE A 104 -16.99 10.62 -0.03
C PHE A 104 -18.02 10.14 -1.05
N LEU A 105 -17.69 9.11 -1.83
CA LEU A 105 -18.61 8.52 -2.80
C LEU A 105 -19.87 7.94 -2.14
N HIS A 106 -19.75 7.30 -0.98
CA HIS A 106 -20.92 6.78 -0.24
C HIS A 106 -21.63 7.82 0.64
N ALA A 107 -21.04 9.00 0.87
CA ALA A 107 -21.70 10.09 1.58
C ALA A 107 -22.74 10.81 0.70
N GLY A 108 -22.67 10.63 -0.62
CA GLY A 108 -23.79 10.90 -1.51
C GLY A 108 -24.89 9.88 -1.28
N LYS A 109 -25.73 10.09 -0.26
CA LYS A 109 -26.96 9.31 -0.10
C LYS A 109 -27.77 9.39 -1.41
N PRO A 110 -28.37 8.29 -1.90
CA PRO A 110 -29.49 8.43 -2.83
C PRO A 110 -30.53 9.31 -2.14
N GLN A 111 -31.06 10.30 -2.85
CA GLN A 111 -32.20 11.09 -2.35
C GLN A 111 -33.24 10.09 -1.84
N GLU A 112 -33.54 10.14 -0.55
CA GLU A 112 -34.66 9.37 0.00
C GLU A 112 -35.86 9.70 -0.89
N PRO A 113 -36.55 8.70 -1.48
CA PRO A 113 -37.74 8.98 -2.26
C PRO A 113 -38.69 9.72 -1.32
N THR A 114 -38.87 11.00 -1.61
CA THR A 114 -39.67 11.92 -0.82
C THR A 114 -41.09 11.38 -0.89
N ASN A 115 -41.54 10.70 0.17
CA ASN A 115 -42.90 10.20 0.36
C ASN A 115 -43.62 9.72 -0.92
N ALA A 116 -43.31 8.52 -1.38
CA ALA A 116 -44.08 7.89 -2.46
C ALA A 116 -45.45 7.32 -2.02
N TYR A 117 -45.84 7.46 -0.74
CA TYR A 117 -47.17 7.04 -0.28
C TYR A 117 -47.73 8.00 0.77
N PRO A 118 -48.67 8.88 0.37
CA PRO A 118 -49.53 9.62 1.29
C PRO A 118 -50.85 8.85 1.47
N TYR A 119 -50.80 7.64 2.03
CA TYR A 119 -52.00 6.90 2.43
C TYR A 119 -51.75 6.20 3.75
#